data_AF-A0A9D8XUP7-F1
#
_entry.id   AF-A0A9D8XUP7-F1
#
_cell.length_a   1.000
_cell.length_b   1.000
_cell.length_c   1.000
_cell.angle_alpha   90.00
_cell.angle_beta   90.00
_cell.angle_gamma   90.00
#
_symmetry.space_group_name_H-M   'P 1'
#
loop_
_entity.id
_entity.type
_entity.pdbx_description
1 polymer ?
#
loop_
_entity_poly.entity_id
_entity_poly.type
_entity_poly.pdbx_seq_one_letter_code
_entity_poly.pdbx_strand_id
1 'polypeptide(L)' 'MKKMFILSVCFIGAMSLASCSMEFKGRSAGNDYCDCKEAGDILDIAKCKKDVLKEHKENLKDKEFKNAFWESASNCE' A
#
# COMPACT_ATOMS: atom_id res chain seq x y z
N MET A 1 25.86 -6.80 -45.61
CA MET A 1 25.40 -5.80 -44.62
C MET A 1 25.58 -6.42 -43.23
N LYS A 2 26.78 -6.42 -42.63
CA LYS A 2 27.34 -5.39 -41.74
C LYS A 2 26.33 -4.79 -40.76
N LYS A 3 26.22 -5.38 -39.55
CA LYS A 3 26.39 -4.71 -38.24
C LYS A 3 26.10 -5.67 -37.08
N MET A 4 27.18 -6.13 -36.44
CA MET A 4 27.25 -6.44 -35.02
C MET A 4 27.05 -5.14 -34.21
N PHE A 5 26.20 -5.18 -33.19
CA PHE A 5 26.21 -4.29 -32.01
C PHE A 5 25.84 -5.21 -30.83
N ILE A 6 26.81 -5.72 -30.09
CA ILE A 6 27.37 -5.11 -28.87
C ILE A 6 26.29 -4.86 -27.81
N LEU A 7 26.27 -5.77 -26.83
CA LEU A 7 26.28 -5.46 -25.40
C LEU A 7 25.28 -4.41 -24.90
N SER A 8 24.15 -4.85 -24.34
CA SER A 8 23.44 -4.09 -23.32
C SER A 8 23.51 -4.85 -22.01
N VAL A 9 24.57 -4.53 -21.25
CA VAL A 9 24.66 -4.74 -19.82
C VAL A 9 23.66 -3.76 -19.19
N CYS A 10 22.49 -4.26 -18.78
CA CYS A 10 21.73 -3.63 -17.69
C CYS A 10 22.12 -4.42 -16.43
N PHE A 11 23.29 -4.12 -15.88
CA PHE A 11 23.41 -3.29 -14.68
C PHE A 11 22.49 -3.81 -13.56
N ILE A 12 23.15 -4.55 -12.65
CA ILE A 12 22.77 -4.70 -11.26
C ILE A 12 22.44 -3.30 -10.73
N GLY A 13 21.16 -3.00 -10.63
CA GLY A 13 20.64 -1.76 -10.07
C GLY A 13 19.68 -2.15 -8.97
N ALA A 14 20.17 -2.08 -7.73
CA ALA A 14 19.45 -2.36 -6.51
C ALA A 14 17.96 -1.96 -6.60
N MET A 15 17.06 -2.94 -6.68
CA MET A 15 15.80 -2.81 -5.96
C MET A 15 16.17 -2.87 -4.49
N SER A 16 16.73 -1.76 -4.00
CA SER A 16 16.65 -1.37 -2.62
C SER A 16 15.18 -1.56 -2.29
N LEU A 17 14.87 -2.65 -1.60
CA LEU A 17 13.68 -2.79 -0.80
C LEU A 17 13.76 -1.59 0.14
N ALA A 18 13.27 -0.44 -0.32
CA ALA A 18 12.79 0.60 0.55
C ALA A 18 11.79 -0.17 1.40
N SER A 19 12.28 -0.58 2.56
CA SER A 19 11.49 -1.21 3.58
C SER A 19 10.62 -0.05 4.02
N CYS A 20 9.55 0.22 3.26
CA CYS A 20 8.54 1.19 3.64
C CYS A 20 8.21 0.80 5.07
N SER A 21 8.49 1.71 6.00
CA SER A 21 8.34 1.45 7.42
C SER A 21 6.92 0.94 7.67
N MET A 22 6.73 0.17 8.75
CA MET A 22 5.40 -0.30 9.10
C MET A 22 4.44 0.88 9.28
N GLU A 23 4.94 2.02 9.78
CA GLU A 23 4.22 3.30 9.80
C GLU A 23 3.77 3.76 8.39
N PHE A 24 4.65 3.82 7.39
CA PHE A 24 4.29 4.25 6.03
C PHE A 24 3.24 3.32 5.41
N LYS A 25 3.42 2.01 5.57
CA LYS A 25 2.44 1.03 5.10
C LYS A 25 1.09 1.21 5.80
N GLY A 26 1.11 1.51 7.10
CA GLY A 26 -0.08 1.80 7.89
C GLY A 26 -0.81 3.03 7.37
N ARG A 27 -0.10 4.15 7.19
CA ARG A 27 -0.66 5.40 6.65
C ARG A 27 -1.24 5.22 5.24
N SER A 28 -0.57 4.48 4.37
CA SER A 28 -1.09 4.15 3.03
C SER A 28 -2.40 3.36 3.11
N ALA A 29 -2.41 2.25 3.87
CA ALA A 29 -3.60 1.43 4.04
C ALA A 29 -4.76 2.19 4.71
N GLY A 30 -4.45 3.13 5.61
CA GLY A 30 -5.45 4.02 6.21
C GLY A 30 -6.06 4.98 5.18
N ASN A 31 -5.30 5.46 4.21
CA ASN A 31 -5.82 6.25 3.10
C ASN A 31 -6.70 5.40 2.16
N ASP A 32 -6.27 4.18 1.84
CA ASP A 32 -7.09 3.26 1.03
C ASP A 32 -8.44 2.97 1.72
N TYR A 33 -8.43 2.82 3.05
CA TYR A 33 -9.64 2.69 3.86
C TYR A 33 -10.55 3.92 3.79
N CYS A 34 -9.97 5.12 3.69
CA CYS A 34 -10.71 6.37 3.52
C CYS A 34 -11.33 6.50 2.13
N ASP A 35 -10.59 6.13 1.08
CA ASP A 35 -11.02 6.22 -0.31
C ASP A 35 -12.20 5.28 -0.59
N CYS A 36 -12.42 4.26 0.25
CA CYS A 36 -13.62 3.44 0.21
C CYS A 36 -14.94 4.24 0.32
N LYS A 37 -14.95 5.47 0.83
CA LYS A 37 -16.16 6.33 0.84
C LYS A 37 -16.65 6.67 -0.58
N GLU A 38 -15.79 6.54 -1.58
CA GLU A 38 -16.09 6.80 -2.99
C GLU A 38 -16.54 5.53 -3.74
N ALA A 39 -16.59 4.38 -3.07
CA ALA A 39 -16.87 3.08 -3.69
C ALA A 39 -18.33 2.89 -4.14
N GLY A 40 -19.25 3.79 -3.79
CA GLY A 40 -20.65 3.73 -4.23
C GLY A 40 -21.64 3.68 -3.07
N ASP A 41 -22.47 2.65 -3.01
CA ASP A 41 -23.49 2.50 -1.98
C ASP A 41 -22.92 2.01 -0.62
N ILE A 42 -23.75 2.00 0.42
CA ILE A 42 -23.29 1.64 1.78
C ILE A 42 -22.73 0.22 1.89
N LEU A 43 -23.21 -0.72 1.07
CA LEU A 43 -22.72 -2.10 1.07
C LEU A 43 -21.36 -2.17 0.37
N ASP A 44 -21.17 -1.42 -0.71
CA ASP A 44 -19.90 -1.31 -1.41
C ASP A 44 -18.83 -0.64 -0.54
N ILE A 45 -19.18 0.43 0.17
CA ILE A 45 -18.30 1.10 1.14
C ILE A 45 -17.90 0.11 2.25
N ALA A 46 -18.86 -0.62 2.83
CA ALA A 46 -18.59 -1.59 3.90
C ALA A 46 -17.72 -2.75 3.41
N LYS A 47 -17.95 -3.22 2.18
CA LYS A 47 -17.16 -4.29 1.57
C LYS A 47 -15.73 -3.82 1.30
N CYS A 48 -15.54 -2.64 0.72
CA CYS A 48 -14.22 -2.05 0.48
C CYS A 48 -13.41 -1.92 1.78
N LYS A 49 -14.00 -1.31 2.82
CA LYS A 49 -13.36 -1.17 4.15
C LYS A 49 -12.96 -2.52 4.74
N LYS A 50 -13.83 -3.52 4.63
CA LYS A 50 -13.55 -4.89 5.09
C LYS A 50 -12.38 -5.54 4.32
N ASP A 51 -12.30 -5.33 3.00
CA ASP A 51 -11.27 -5.92 2.16
C ASP A 51 -9.89 -5.31 2.48
N VAL A 52 -9.79 -3.99 2.69
CA VAL A 52 -8.56 -3.32 3.15
C VAL A 52 -8.09 -3.87 4.50
N LEU A 53 -9.01 -4.01 5.48
CA LEU A 53 -8.68 -4.60 6.78
C LEU A 53 -8.22 -6.06 6.68
N LYS A 54 -8.79 -6.82 5.75
CA LYS A 54 -8.44 -8.23 5.52
C LYS A 54 -7.06 -8.36 4.85
N GLU A 55 -6.75 -7.50 3.89
CA GLU A 55 -5.46 -7.46 3.19
C GLU A 55 -4.31 -7.19 4.16
N HIS A 56 -4.51 -6.27 5.12
CA HIS A 56 -3.48 -5.87 6.07
C HIS A 56 -3.63 -6.51 7.46
N LYS A 57 -4.42 -7.58 7.59
CA LYS A 57 -4.72 -8.23 8.88
C LYS A 57 -3.47 -8.57 9.70
N GLU A 58 -2.42 -9.07 9.06
CA GLU A 58 -1.18 -9.42 9.75
C GLU A 58 -0.38 -8.17 10.16
N ASN A 59 -0.37 -7.13 9.33
CA ASN A 59 0.29 -5.85 9.65
C ASN A 59 -0.46 -5.09 10.76
N LEU A 60 -1.78 -5.24 10.88
CA LEU A 60 -2.57 -4.63 11.97
C LEU A 60 -2.19 -5.15 13.37
N LYS A 61 -1.44 -6.26 13.47
CA LYS A 61 -0.86 -6.73 14.73
C LYS A 61 0.37 -5.92 15.14
N ASP A 62 1.05 -5.29 14.20
CA ASP A 62 2.16 -4.39 14.45
C ASP A 62 1.67 -3.02 14.97
N LYS A 63 2.32 -2.51 16.01
CA LYS A 63 1.88 -1.28 16.69
C LYS A 63 2.09 -0.03 15.84
N GLU A 64 3.22 0.07 15.13
CA GLU A 64 3.53 1.23 14.28
C GLU A 64 2.56 1.31 13.11
N PHE A 65 2.33 0.17 12.44
CA PHE A 65 1.34 0.08 11.37
C PHE A 65 -0.05 0.43 11.88
N LYS A 66 -0.51 -0.22 12.97
CA LYS A 66 -1.87 -0.03 13.48
C LYS A 66 -2.12 1.43 13.87
N ASN A 67 -1.17 2.08 14.52
CA ASN A 67 -1.31 3.47 14.93
C ASN A 67 -1.41 4.39 13.70
N ALA A 68 -0.49 4.26 12.74
CA ALA A 68 -0.49 5.08 11.53
C ALA A 68 -1.74 4.84 10.66
N PHE A 69 -2.21 3.58 10.60
CA PHE A 69 -3.45 3.21 9.92
C PHE A 69 -4.65 3.95 10.50
N TRP A 70 -4.87 3.86 11.82
CA TRP A 70 -6.02 4.50 12.45
C TRP A 70 -5.89 6.02 12.51
N GLU A 71 -4.67 6.56 12.62
CA GLU A 71 -4.45 8.01 12.52
C GLU A 71 -4.90 8.55 11.15
N SER A 72 -4.53 7.87 10.05
CA SER A 72 -5.05 8.20 8.71
C SER A 72 -6.56 7.98 8.60
N ALA A 73 -7.05 6.83 9.02
CA ALA A 73 -8.45 6.44 8.87
C ALA A 73 -9.42 7.34 9.68
N SER A 74 -8.99 7.85 10.84
CA SER A 74 -9.81 8.76 11.65
C SER A 74 -9.94 10.17 11.05
N ASN A 75 -9.09 10.55 10.10
CA ASN A 75 -9.16 11.87 9.44
C ASN A 75 -10.20 11.94 8.31
N CYS A 76 -10.91 10.85 8.03
CA CYS A 76 -11.91 10.76 6.96
C CYS A 76 -13.30 10.30 7.41
N GLU A 77 -13.52 10.19 8.73
CA GLU A 77 -14.84 9.95 9.34
C GLU A 77 -15.54 11.26 9.72
#